data_AF-A0A1M3E4S2-F1
#
_entry.id   AF-A0A1M3E4S2-F1
#
_cell.length_a   1.000
_cell.length_b   1.000
_cell.length_c   1.000
_cell.angle_alpha   90.00
_cell.angle_beta   90.00
_cell.angle_gamma   90.00
#
_symmetry.space_group_name_H-M   'P 1'
#
loop_
_entity.id
_entity.type
_entity.pdbx_description
1 polymer ?
#
loop_
_entity_poly.entity_id
_entity_poly.type
_entity_poly.pdbx_seq_one_letter_code
_entity_poly.pdbx_strand_id
1 'polypeptide(L)'
;MQLESLSEILTCIKNWQTIRGNEKELSICLNKARFFSYKLNNKESDNLHIYPGISWETKTFYMFLIDQAADREQDEQALYEAINQCVVKRHLGNADSIPEDLAKRRIANWEKNCPGWIEASLRKDKHLFQAFNLPSAYMEAGQSYCTYFALKDDPEALTAGSFVADLVTTPISTSITDAYYDFVRPVPPFDPLHFYLLTIAK
;
A
#
# COMPACT_ATOMS: atom_id res chain seq x y z
N MET A 1 -4.54 -6.30 -16.07
CA MET A 1 -5.66 -7.24 -15.84
C MET A 1 -6.42 -6.74 -14.65
N GLN A 2 -7.74 -6.68 -14.76
CA GLN A 2 -8.66 -6.35 -13.68
C GLN A 2 -9.32 -7.65 -13.22
N LEU A 3 -9.54 -7.80 -11.92
CA LEU A 3 -10.34 -8.87 -11.33
C LEU A 3 -11.81 -8.52 -11.50
N GLU A 4 -12.65 -9.50 -11.77
CA GLU A 4 -14.04 -9.33 -12.21
C GLU A 4 -15.06 -9.39 -11.07
N SER A 5 -14.64 -9.73 -9.84
CA SER A 5 -15.53 -9.83 -8.67
C SER A 5 -14.85 -9.46 -7.34
N LEU A 6 -15.66 -9.18 -6.31
CA LEU A 6 -15.17 -9.02 -4.93
C LEU A 6 -14.49 -10.31 -4.43
N SER A 7 -15.06 -11.47 -4.73
CA SER A 7 -14.49 -12.78 -4.35
C SER A 7 -13.04 -12.98 -4.79
N GLU A 8 -12.69 -12.54 -6.01
CA GLU A 8 -11.30 -12.58 -6.50
C GLU A 8 -10.38 -11.60 -5.76
N ILE A 9 -10.87 -10.39 -5.43
CA ILE A 9 -10.14 -9.40 -4.62
C ILE A 9 -9.88 -9.96 -3.23
N LEU A 10 -10.90 -10.50 -2.55
CA LEU A 10 -10.79 -11.12 -1.23
C LEU A 10 -9.85 -12.33 -1.24
N THR A 11 -9.89 -13.15 -2.29
CA THR A 11 -8.93 -14.24 -2.51
C THR A 11 -7.50 -13.71 -2.62
N CYS A 12 -7.27 -12.60 -3.34
CA CYS A 12 -5.96 -11.98 -3.43
C CYS A 12 -5.47 -11.43 -2.07
N ILE A 13 -6.35 -10.79 -1.29
CA ILE A 13 -6.03 -10.29 0.06
C ILE A 13 -5.70 -11.46 1.00
N LYS A 14 -6.49 -12.53 0.98
CA LYS A 14 -6.25 -13.77 1.73
C LYS A 14 -4.90 -14.40 1.36
N ASN A 15 -4.56 -14.45 0.08
CA ASN A 15 -3.26 -14.94 -0.37
C ASN A 15 -2.10 -14.12 0.23
N TRP A 16 -2.22 -12.79 0.34
CA TRP A 16 -1.25 -11.98 1.08
C TRP A 16 -1.18 -12.38 2.57
N GLN A 17 -2.32 -12.57 3.23
CA GLN A 17 -2.36 -12.99 4.64
C GLN A 17 -1.64 -14.33 4.89
N THR A 18 -1.65 -15.26 3.92
CA THR A 18 -0.91 -16.53 4.04
C THR A 18 0.59 -16.39 3.85
N ILE A 19 1.06 -15.49 2.97
CA ILE A 19 2.49 -15.34 2.69
C ILE A 19 3.21 -14.32 3.58
N ARG A 20 2.50 -13.47 4.33
CA ARG A 20 3.12 -12.36 5.11
C ARG A 20 4.07 -12.79 6.23
N GLY A 21 4.20 -14.09 6.53
CA GLY A 21 5.23 -14.67 7.40
C GLY A 21 6.31 -15.47 6.67
N ASN A 22 6.33 -15.46 5.33
CA ASN A 22 7.23 -16.25 4.49
C ASN A 22 8.18 -15.32 3.71
N GLU A 23 9.43 -15.23 4.19
CA GLU A 23 10.48 -14.36 3.64
C GLU A 23 10.70 -14.54 2.14
N LYS A 24 10.64 -15.78 1.64
CA LYS A 24 10.89 -16.11 0.24
C LYS A 24 9.78 -15.58 -0.67
N GLU A 25 8.53 -15.82 -0.30
CA GLU A 25 7.36 -15.34 -1.07
C GLU A 25 7.26 -13.81 -1.01
N LEU A 26 7.48 -13.23 0.16
CA LEU A 26 7.56 -11.77 0.34
C LEU A 26 8.66 -11.14 -0.52
N SER A 27 9.86 -11.75 -0.57
CA SER A 27 10.97 -11.31 -1.40
C SER A 27 10.65 -11.38 -2.90
N ILE A 28 9.86 -12.36 -3.35
CA ILE A 28 9.43 -12.46 -4.75
C ILE A 28 8.53 -11.29 -5.15
N CYS A 29 7.64 -10.85 -4.25
CA CYS A 29 6.71 -9.76 -4.46
C CYS A 29 7.35 -8.37 -4.25
N LEU A 30 7.90 -8.12 -3.06
CA LEU A 30 8.30 -6.79 -2.60
C LEU A 30 9.61 -6.28 -3.21
N ASN A 31 10.59 -7.15 -3.47
CA ASN A 31 11.84 -6.72 -4.13
C ASN A 31 11.59 -6.16 -5.54
N LYS A 32 10.45 -6.49 -6.14
CA LYS A 32 10.00 -6.01 -7.45
C LYS A 32 8.99 -4.85 -7.35
N ALA A 33 8.40 -4.63 -6.18
CA ALA A 33 7.47 -3.54 -5.95
C ALA A 33 8.22 -2.19 -5.95
N ARG A 34 7.68 -1.21 -6.69
CA ARG A 34 8.17 0.18 -6.70
C ARG A 34 7.04 1.17 -6.54
N PHE A 35 6.00 1.07 -7.36
CA PHE A 35 4.85 1.97 -7.28
C PHE A 35 3.57 1.33 -7.82
N PHE A 36 2.45 2.00 -7.59
CA PHE A 36 1.17 1.76 -8.25
C PHE A 36 0.49 3.11 -8.54
N SER A 37 -0.48 3.13 -9.44
CA SER A 37 -1.19 4.35 -9.84
C SER A 37 -2.69 4.11 -9.92
N TYR A 38 -3.47 5.14 -9.60
CA TYR A 38 -4.93 5.10 -9.57
C TYR A 38 -5.54 6.46 -9.88
N LYS A 39 -6.85 6.47 -10.14
CA LYS A 39 -7.66 7.68 -10.15
C LYS A 39 -8.57 7.63 -8.94
N LEU A 40 -8.56 8.68 -8.11
CA LEU A 40 -9.48 8.77 -6.98
C LEU A 40 -10.84 9.20 -7.52
N ASN A 41 -11.76 8.26 -7.75
CA ASN A 41 -13.04 8.60 -8.39
C ASN A 41 -13.96 9.42 -7.46
N ASN A 42 -14.17 8.91 -6.24
CA ASN A 42 -14.92 9.57 -5.18
C ASN A 42 -14.03 9.69 -3.94
N LYS A 43 -14.33 10.67 -3.08
CA LYS A 43 -13.73 10.83 -1.76
C LYS A 43 -14.81 11.34 -0.80
N GLU A 44 -15.10 10.54 0.23
CA GLU A 44 -16.11 10.83 1.25
C GLU A 44 -15.50 10.90 2.66
N SER A 45 -14.25 10.45 2.82
CA SER A 45 -13.50 10.55 4.07
C SER A 45 -12.07 11.08 3.89
N ASP A 46 -11.42 11.34 5.02
CA ASP A 46 -10.04 11.79 5.09
C ASP A 46 -9.00 10.65 5.04
N ASN A 47 -9.42 9.41 4.80
CA ASN A 47 -8.53 8.24 4.70
C ASN A 47 -8.90 7.30 3.54
N LEU A 48 -7.86 6.66 2.98
CA LEU A 48 -7.94 5.51 2.10
C LEU A 48 -7.37 4.29 2.83
N HIS A 49 -8.13 3.20 2.86
CA HIS A 49 -7.62 1.90 3.29
C HIS A 49 -7.01 1.18 2.09
N ILE A 50 -5.81 0.63 2.28
CA ILE A 50 -5.03 0.01 1.21
C ILE A 50 -4.65 -1.42 1.58
N TYR A 51 -5.10 -2.36 0.77
CA TYR A 51 -4.94 -3.79 0.99
C TYR A 51 -3.97 -4.39 -0.03
N PRO A 52 -2.79 -4.89 0.40
CA PRO A 52 -1.95 -5.73 -0.44
C PRO A 52 -2.66 -7.06 -0.77
N GLY A 53 -2.52 -7.54 -2.01
CA GLY A 53 -3.06 -8.84 -2.42
C GLY A 53 -2.34 -9.47 -3.59
N ILE A 54 -2.38 -10.80 -3.71
CA ILE A 54 -1.65 -11.55 -4.73
C ILE A 54 -2.58 -12.54 -5.44
N SER A 55 -2.68 -12.42 -6.77
CA SER A 55 -3.21 -13.51 -7.60
C SER A 55 -2.11 -14.54 -7.82
N TRP A 56 -2.28 -15.77 -7.33
CA TRP A 56 -1.33 -16.87 -7.58
C TRP A 56 -1.35 -17.33 -9.03
N GLU A 57 -2.52 -17.30 -9.68
CA GLU A 57 -2.71 -17.67 -11.09
C GLU A 57 -1.85 -16.79 -12.01
N THR A 58 -1.98 -15.47 -11.87
CA THR A 58 -1.28 -14.51 -12.74
C THR A 58 0.03 -13.99 -12.15
N LYS A 59 0.35 -14.38 -10.91
CA LYS A 59 1.54 -13.93 -10.14
C LYS A 59 1.62 -12.40 -10.03
N THR A 60 0.45 -11.75 -10.04
CA THR A 60 0.32 -10.29 -10.01
C THR A 60 0.15 -9.82 -8.57
N PHE A 61 0.97 -8.84 -8.16
CA PHE A 61 0.84 -8.15 -6.89
C PHE A 61 -0.03 -6.89 -7.08
N TYR A 62 -1.07 -6.79 -6.27
CA TYR A 62 -2.07 -5.73 -6.29
C TYR A 62 -2.01 -4.93 -4.98
N MET A 63 -2.41 -3.66 -5.09
CA MET A 63 -2.86 -2.84 -3.98
C MET A 63 -4.32 -2.49 -4.28
N PHE A 64 -5.23 -2.87 -3.39
CA PHE A 64 -6.65 -2.54 -3.49
C PHE A 64 -6.94 -1.34 -2.59
N LEU A 65 -7.46 -0.25 -3.17
CA LEU A 65 -7.70 1.00 -2.47
C LEU A 65 -9.19 1.27 -2.39
N ILE A 66 -9.66 1.63 -1.19
CA ILE A 66 -11.06 1.98 -0.92
C ILE A 66 -11.10 3.17 0.06
N ASP A 67 -12.07 4.07 -0.10
CA ASP A 67 -12.33 5.16 0.85
C ASP A 67 -12.83 4.57 2.18
N GLN A 68 -12.34 5.07 3.32
CA GLN A 68 -12.74 4.55 4.64
C GLN A 68 -14.28 4.57 4.84
N ALA A 69 -15.01 5.52 4.25
CA ALA A 69 -16.48 5.57 4.35
C ALA A 69 -17.20 4.43 3.58
N ALA A 70 -16.53 3.84 2.58
CA ALA A 70 -17.02 2.72 1.78
C ALA A 70 -16.50 1.35 2.30
N ASP A 71 -15.45 1.31 3.12
CA ASP A 71 -14.88 0.08 3.67
C ASP A 71 -15.67 -0.44 4.88
N ARG A 72 -16.91 -0.87 4.63
CA ARG A 72 -17.87 -1.36 5.62
C ARG A 72 -18.83 -2.38 5.02
N GLU A 73 -19.62 -3.03 5.86
CA GLU A 73 -20.70 -3.91 5.42
C GLU A 73 -21.72 -3.15 4.56
N GLN A 74 -21.89 -3.62 3.33
CA GLN A 74 -22.81 -3.13 2.30
C GLN A 74 -22.98 -4.20 1.22
N ASP A 75 -23.72 -3.87 0.16
CA ASP A 75 -23.89 -4.73 -1.03
C ASP A 75 -22.53 -5.10 -1.68
N GLU A 76 -22.40 -6.35 -2.14
CA GLU A 76 -21.15 -6.88 -2.73
C GLU A 76 -20.73 -6.15 -4.01
N GLN A 77 -21.70 -5.80 -4.88
CA GLN A 77 -21.42 -5.08 -6.12
C GLN A 77 -21.00 -3.64 -5.82
N ALA A 78 -21.69 -2.96 -4.90
CA ALA A 78 -21.31 -1.61 -4.45
C ALA A 78 -19.92 -1.58 -3.81
N LEU A 79 -19.57 -2.60 -3.00
CA LEU A 79 -18.25 -2.73 -2.39
C LEU A 79 -17.16 -3.03 -3.43
N TYR A 80 -17.44 -3.88 -4.42
CA TYR A 80 -16.55 -4.14 -5.55
C TYR A 80 -16.28 -2.88 -6.39
N GLU A 81 -17.32 -2.12 -6.73
CA GLU A 81 -17.23 -0.89 -7.52
C GLU A 81 -16.49 0.25 -6.79
N ALA A 82 -16.52 0.26 -5.46
CA ALA A 82 -15.76 1.20 -4.63
C ALA A 82 -14.23 0.92 -4.60
N ILE A 83 -13.79 -0.28 -5.01
CA ILE A 83 -12.38 -0.70 -4.93
C ILE A 83 -11.60 -0.35 -6.19
N ASN A 84 -10.62 0.55 -6.04
CA ASN A 84 -9.58 0.75 -7.05
C ASN A 84 -8.57 -0.42 -7.02
N GLN A 85 -8.50 -1.17 -8.10
CA GLN A 85 -7.58 -2.31 -8.25
C GLN A 85 -6.28 -1.87 -8.92
N CYS A 86 -5.18 -1.80 -8.16
CA CYS A 86 -3.93 -1.23 -8.65
C CYS A 86 -2.83 -2.28 -8.79
N VAL A 87 -2.43 -2.60 -10.02
CA VAL A 87 -1.28 -3.47 -10.28
C VAL A 87 0.01 -2.75 -9.89
N VAL A 88 0.83 -3.40 -9.07
CA VAL A 88 2.15 -2.89 -8.66
C VAL A 88 3.16 -3.04 -9.81
N LYS A 89 3.89 -1.96 -10.10
CA LYS A 89 4.80 -1.82 -11.25
C LYS A 89 6.25 -1.64 -10.79
N ARG A 90 7.16 -1.90 -11.75
CA ARG A 90 8.63 -1.87 -11.61
C ARG A 90 9.32 -0.61 -12.16
N HIS A 91 8.61 0.24 -12.88
CA HIS A 91 9.22 1.33 -13.66
C HIS A 91 9.67 2.50 -12.76
N LEU A 92 10.64 3.28 -13.25
CA LEU A 92 11.11 4.51 -12.61
C LEU A 92 10.34 5.69 -13.21
N GLY A 93 9.55 6.37 -12.38
CA GLY A 93 8.87 7.63 -12.71
C GLY A 93 9.30 8.72 -11.73
N ASN A 94 9.44 9.95 -12.21
CA ASN A 94 9.99 11.06 -11.43
C ASN A 94 9.15 11.42 -10.19
N ALA A 95 9.80 12.12 -9.26
CA ALA A 95 9.30 12.45 -7.94
C ALA A 95 8.63 13.84 -7.84
N ASP A 96 7.82 14.05 -6.78
CA ASP A 96 7.83 15.20 -5.82
C ASP A 96 6.45 15.63 -5.21
N SER A 97 6.33 16.21 -3.99
CA SER A 97 7.33 16.52 -2.92
C SER A 97 6.74 16.56 -1.46
N ILE A 98 7.15 15.64 -0.57
CA ILE A 98 7.81 15.96 0.73
C ILE A 98 9.21 16.48 0.34
N PRO A 99 10.09 16.99 1.22
CA PRO A 99 11.41 17.45 0.77
C PRO A 99 12.06 16.41 -0.16
N GLU A 100 12.41 16.81 -1.38
CA GLU A 100 12.71 15.92 -2.50
C GLU A 100 13.75 14.86 -2.11
N ASP A 101 14.77 15.30 -1.39
CA ASP A 101 15.81 14.45 -0.81
C ASP A 101 15.27 13.42 0.20
N LEU A 102 14.25 13.76 1.01
CA LEU A 102 13.63 12.84 1.96
C LEU A 102 12.76 11.80 1.25
N ALA A 103 11.99 12.19 0.23
CA ALA A 103 11.23 11.24 -0.60
C ALA A 103 12.17 10.28 -1.31
N LYS A 104 13.15 10.82 -2.04
CA LYS A 104 14.19 10.04 -2.73
C LYS A 104 14.96 9.17 -1.74
N ARG A 105 15.29 9.64 -0.53
CA ARG A 105 15.94 8.82 0.49
C ARG A 105 15.07 7.66 0.95
N ARG A 106 13.78 7.87 1.24
CA ARG A 106 12.89 6.78 1.69
C ARG A 106 12.58 5.77 0.58
N ILE A 107 12.44 6.22 -0.67
CA ILE A 107 12.29 5.35 -1.84
C ILE A 107 13.60 4.58 -2.09
N ALA A 108 14.75 5.24 -2.08
CA ALA A 108 16.07 4.59 -2.21
C ALA A 108 16.37 3.64 -1.04
N ASN A 109 15.88 3.93 0.17
CA ASN A 109 15.95 3.02 1.30
C ASN A 109 15.15 1.74 1.02
N TRP A 110 13.96 1.83 0.43
CA TRP A 110 13.23 0.65 -0.04
C TRP A 110 14.03 -0.11 -1.09
N GLU A 111 14.54 0.56 -2.12
CA GLU A 111 15.30 -0.11 -3.19
C GLU A 111 16.56 -0.84 -2.69
N LYS A 112 17.28 -0.22 -1.74
CA LYS A 112 18.55 -0.73 -1.20
C LYS A 112 18.35 -1.75 -0.08
N ASN A 113 17.38 -1.53 0.80
CA ASN A 113 17.29 -2.23 2.10
C ASN A 113 16.07 -3.16 2.21
N CYS A 114 15.10 -3.16 1.27
CA CYS A 114 13.90 -4.00 1.36
C CYS A 114 14.19 -5.49 1.68
N PRO A 115 15.18 -6.19 1.07
CA PRO A 115 15.49 -7.58 1.45
C PRO A 115 15.86 -7.74 2.94
N GLY A 116 16.78 -6.92 3.44
CA GLY A 116 17.22 -6.98 4.84
C GLY A 116 16.15 -6.49 5.82
N TRP A 117 15.29 -5.56 5.38
CA TRP A 117 14.13 -5.10 6.15
C TRP A 117 13.07 -6.18 6.30
N ILE A 118 12.80 -7.00 5.26
CA ILE A 118 11.90 -8.16 5.36
C ILE A 118 12.45 -9.15 6.40
N GLU A 119 13.73 -9.54 6.29
CA GLU A 119 14.40 -10.46 7.23
C GLU A 119 14.39 -9.92 8.68
N ALA A 120 14.64 -8.63 8.87
CA ALA A 120 14.58 -7.97 10.19
C ALA A 120 13.15 -7.94 10.78
N SER A 121 12.16 -7.57 9.97
CA SER A 121 10.76 -7.47 10.40
C SER A 121 10.17 -8.84 10.77
N LEU A 122 10.48 -9.88 9.98
CA LEU A 122 10.06 -11.25 10.28
C LEU A 122 10.75 -11.83 11.53
N ARG A 123 11.97 -11.39 11.86
CA ARG A 123 12.61 -11.75 13.14
C ARG A 123 11.96 -11.08 14.35
N LYS A 124 11.49 -9.83 14.20
CA LYS A 124 10.84 -9.05 15.26
C LYS A 124 9.40 -9.52 15.52
N ASP A 125 8.55 -9.42 14.50
CA ASP A 125 7.09 -9.52 14.64
C ASP A 125 6.50 -10.75 13.93
N LYS A 126 7.34 -11.62 13.34
CA LYS A 126 6.99 -12.85 12.57
C LYS A 126 6.13 -12.65 11.32
N HIS A 127 5.55 -11.48 11.13
CA HIS A 127 4.70 -11.14 10.00
C HIS A 127 4.92 -9.68 9.57
N LEU A 128 4.75 -9.42 8.27
CA LEU A 128 4.59 -8.05 7.77
C LEU A 128 3.16 -7.52 7.94
N PHE A 129 3.00 -6.25 7.58
CA PHE A 129 1.74 -5.51 7.53
C PHE A 129 0.64 -6.25 6.79
N GLN A 130 -0.61 -6.05 7.24
CA GLN A 130 -1.82 -6.62 6.66
C GLN A 130 -2.54 -5.64 5.73
N ALA A 131 -2.49 -4.35 6.06
CA ALA A 131 -3.02 -3.23 5.30
C ALA A 131 -2.25 -1.94 5.64
N PHE A 132 -2.54 -0.86 4.93
CA PHE A 132 -2.13 0.50 5.28
C PHE A 132 -3.34 1.39 5.46
N ASN A 133 -3.27 2.30 6.45
CA ASN A 133 -4.06 3.52 6.42
C ASN A 133 -3.27 4.62 5.71
N LEU A 134 -3.84 5.24 4.67
CA LEU A 134 -3.31 6.40 3.97
C LEU A 134 -4.28 7.57 4.15
N PRO A 135 -3.96 8.57 4.98
CA PRO A 135 -4.69 9.82 4.97
C PRO A 135 -4.76 10.41 3.57
N SER A 136 -5.96 10.79 3.17
CA SER A 136 -6.34 11.28 1.84
C SER A 136 -6.96 12.68 1.92
N ALA A 137 -6.98 13.32 3.09
CA ALA A 137 -7.53 14.66 3.33
C ALA A 137 -7.07 15.72 2.29
N TYR A 138 -5.85 15.58 1.78
CA TYR A 138 -5.24 16.44 0.75
C TYR A 138 -5.58 16.06 -0.71
N MET A 139 -6.18 14.88 -0.95
CA MET A 139 -6.52 14.41 -2.29
C MET A 139 -7.84 14.99 -2.79
N GLU A 140 -7.93 15.15 -4.10
CA GLU A 140 -9.08 15.64 -4.84
C GLU A 140 -9.73 14.49 -5.62
N ALA A 141 -11.07 14.42 -5.57
CA ALA A 141 -11.83 13.50 -6.42
C ALA A 141 -11.68 13.90 -7.90
N GLY A 142 -11.59 12.89 -8.78
CA GLY A 142 -11.28 13.05 -10.19
C GLY A 142 -9.78 13.09 -10.53
N GLN A 143 -8.89 13.32 -9.56
CA GLN A 143 -7.45 13.40 -9.81
C GLN A 143 -6.79 12.01 -9.87
N SER A 144 -5.73 11.88 -10.68
CA SER A 144 -4.90 10.67 -10.74
C SER A 144 -3.69 10.79 -9.82
N TYR A 145 -3.30 9.70 -9.18
CA TYR A 145 -2.18 9.63 -8.22
C TYR A 145 -1.23 8.49 -8.53
N CYS A 146 0.04 8.69 -8.17
CA CYS A 146 1.09 7.67 -8.15
C CYS A 146 1.55 7.48 -6.70
N THR A 147 1.64 6.23 -6.24
CA THR A 147 2.06 5.89 -4.88
C THR A 147 3.22 4.91 -4.90
N TYR A 148 4.32 5.30 -4.26
CA TYR A 148 5.58 4.59 -4.22
C TYR A 148 5.73 3.81 -2.91
N PHE A 149 6.38 2.63 -2.97
CA PHE A 149 6.83 1.91 -1.78
C PHE A 149 8.09 2.55 -1.21
N ALA A 150 8.14 2.71 0.11
CA ALA A 150 9.16 3.46 0.81
C ALA A 150 9.52 2.80 2.15
N LEU A 151 10.72 3.10 2.66
CA LEU A 151 11.16 2.77 4.01
C LEU A 151 11.53 4.06 4.75
N LYS A 152 10.78 4.38 5.81
CA LYS A 152 11.13 5.45 6.75
C LYS A 152 11.91 4.91 7.92
N ASP A 153 12.81 5.73 8.45
CA ASP A 153 13.58 5.42 9.66
C ASP A 153 12.60 5.16 10.83
N ASP A 154 12.79 4.07 11.58
CA ASP A 154 11.98 3.74 12.76
C ASP A 154 12.38 4.65 13.94
N PRO A 155 11.53 5.61 14.37
CA PRO A 155 11.89 6.56 15.42
C PRO A 155 11.90 5.92 16.83
N GLU A 156 11.32 4.74 16.98
CA GLU A 156 11.27 4.01 18.26
C GLU A 156 12.38 2.94 18.36
N ALA A 157 13.14 2.72 17.29
CA ALA A 157 14.21 1.75 17.28
C ALA A 157 15.47 2.24 18.01
N LEU A 158 15.94 1.42 18.95
CA LEU A 158 17.23 1.60 19.64
C LEU A 158 18.45 1.46 18.71
N THR A 159 18.26 0.93 17.50
CA THR A 159 19.32 0.66 16.52
C THR A 159 19.15 1.54 15.30
N ALA A 160 20.14 2.40 15.03
CA ALA A 160 20.16 3.25 13.84
C ALA A 160 20.10 2.40 12.55
N GLY A 161 19.29 2.85 11.57
CA GLY A 161 19.06 2.12 10.32
C GLY A 161 17.98 1.03 10.39
N SER A 162 17.19 0.98 11.47
CA SER A 162 15.92 0.24 11.50
C SER A 162 14.85 0.99 10.69
N PHE A 163 13.98 0.26 9.98
CA PHE A 163 13.00 0.86 9.08
C PHE A 163 11.57 0.36 9.32
N VAL A 164 10.60 1.22 9.04
CA VAL A 164 9.16 0.91 8.98
C VAL A 164 8.68 1.05 7.53
N ALA A 165 7.76 0.16 7.11
CA ALA A 165 7.09 0.25 5.82
C ALA A 165 6.30 1.55 5.70
N ASP A 166 6.40 2.20 4.53
CA ASP A 166 5.83 3.49 4.24
C ASP A 166 5.33 3.51 2.79
N LEU A 167 4.37 4.38 2.48
CA LEU A 167 4.01 4.68 1.09
C LEU A 167 4.05 6.21 0.89
N VAL A 168 4.44 6.63 -0.31
CA VAL A 168 4.64 8.05 -0.65
C VAL A 168 3.81 8.36 -1.90
N THR A 169 2.80 9.24 -1.79
CA THR A 169 1.79 9.49 -2.85
C THR A 169 1.90 10.90 -3.45
N THR A 170 1.93 11.04 -4.78
CA THR A 170 1.95 12.31 -5.54
C THR A 170 0.83 12.34 -6.61
N PRO A 171 0.25 13.52 -6.92
CA PRO A 171 -0.64 13.68 -8.07
C PRO A 171 0.10 13.49 -9.41
N ILE A 172 -0.55 12.80 -10.35
CA ILE A 172 -0.10 12.69 -11.75
C ILE A 172 -0.55 13.94 -12.50
N SER A 173 0.31 14.96 -12.52
CA SER A 173 0.08 16.26 -13.15
C SER A 173 0.90 16.44 -14.44
N THR A 174 0.39 17.23 -15.38
CA THR A 174 1.16 17.72 -16.55
C THR A 174 1.96 18.99 -16.24
N SER A 175 1.64 19.69 -15.15
CA SER A 175 2.40 20.83 -14.62
C SER A 175 2.97 20.48 -13.24
N ILE A 176 4.30 20.44 -13.15
CA ILE A 176 5.04 20.01 -11.96
C ILE A 176 4.93 21.10 -10.89
N THR A 177 4.00 20.90 -9.94
CA THR A 177 3.94 21.58 -8.65
C THR A 177 3.43 20.61 -7.58
N ASP A 178 4.36 19.77 -7.10
CA ASP A 178 4.65 19.63 -5.67
C ASP A 178 3.52 19.27 -4.69
N ALA A 179 3.30 17.97 -4.47
CA ALA A 179 2.97 17.46 -3.13
C ALA A 179 3.16 15.93 -2.98
N TYR A 180 3.98 15.50 -2.01
CA TYR A 180 3.91 14.16 -1.40
C TYR A 180 3.50 14.27 0.06
N TYR A 181 2.93 13.18 0.58
CA TYR A 181 2.30 13.18 1.89
C TYR A 181 2.77 11.99 2.75
N ASP A 182 3.24 12.31 3.95
CA ASP A 182 3.90 11.41 4.90
C ASP A 182 2.97 11.07 6.08
N PHE A 183 1.96 10.25 5.82
CA PHE A 183 1.06 9.81 6.89
C PHE A 183 0.67 8.33 6.82
N VAL A 184 1.36 7.55 6.00
CA VAL A 184 1.03 6.14 5.81
C VAL A 184 1.43 5.32 7.02
N ARG A 185 0.47 4.54 7.52
CA ARG A 185 0.64 3.71 8.72
C ARG A 185 0.34 2.26 8.38
N PRO A 186 1.33 1.34 8.47
CA PRO A 186 1.03 -0.08 8.39
C PRO A 186 0.19 -0.53 9.60
N VAL A 187 -0.65 -1.53 9.37
CA VAL A 187 -1.49 -2.19 10.38
C VAL A 187 -1.14 -3.68 10.39
N PRO A 188 -0.93 -4.37 11.53
CA PRO A 188 -0.97 -3.91 12.93
C PRO A 188 0.17 -2.94 13.28
N PRO A 189 0.16 -2.23 14.43
CA PRO A 189 -0.51 -2.57 15.70
C PRO A 189 -1.95 -2.05 15.92
N PHE A 190 -2.57 -1.38 14.94
CA PHE A 190 -3.91 -0.81 15.09
C PHE A 190 -5.06 -1.83 14.90
N ASP A 191 -6.25 -1.45 15.40
CA ASP A 191 -7.43 -2.31 15.49
C ASP A 191 -7.98 -2.70 14.09
N PRO A 192 -8.04 -4.01 13.75
CA PRO A 192 -8.58 -4.48 12.48
C PRO A 192 -10.10 -4.26 12.33
N LEU A 193 -10.83 -3.87 13.38
CA LEU A 193 -12.26 -3.53 13.29
C LEU A 193 -12.56 -2.35 12.37
N HIS A 194 -11.57 -1.53 12.03
CA HIS A 194 -11.71 -0.45 11.04
C HIS A 194 -11.44 -0.89 9.58
N PHE A 195 -11.01 -2.12 9.33
CA PHE A 195 -10.58 -2.61 8.01
C PHE A 195 -11.52 -3.72 7.52
N TYR A 196 -12.69 -3.36 6.99
CA TYR A 196 -13.75 -4.33 6.73
C TYR A 196 -13.33 -5.44 5.75
N LEU A 197 -12.63 -5.12 4.66
CA LEU A 197 -12.12 -6.15 3.73
C LEU A 197 -11.20 -7.18 4.42
N LEU A 198 -10.41 -6.81 5.44
CA LEU A 198 -9.62 -7.77 6.22
C LEU A 198 -10.49 -8.67 7.12
N THR A 199 -11.67 -8.20 7.55
CA THR A 199 -12.57 -9.02 8.38
C THR A 199 -13.27 -10.12 7.60
N ILE A 200 -13.47 -9.92 6.28
CA ILE A 200 -14.14 -10.87 5.39
C ILE A 200 -13.18 -11.68 4.49
N ALA A 201 -11.94 -11.22 4.26
CA ALA A 201 -10.90 -11.97 3.55
C ALA A 201 -10.24 -13.09 4.40
N LYS A 202 -11.05 -14.07 4.84
CA LYS A 202 -10.64 -15.21 5.70
C LYS A 202 -10.43 -16.49 4.91
#